data_AF-A0A7V5G928-F1
#
_entry.id   AF-A0A7V5G928-F1
#
_cell.length_a   1.000
_cell.length_b   1.000
_cell.length_c   1.000
_cell.angle_alpha   90.00
_cell.angle_beta   90.00
_cell.angle_gamma   90.00
#
_symmetry.space_group_name_H-M   'P 1'
#
loop_
_entity.id
_entity.type
_entity.pdbx_description
1 polymer ?
#
loop_
_entity_poly.entity_id
_entity_poly.type
_entity_poly.pdbx_seq_one_letter_code
_entity_poly.pdbx_strand_id
1 'polypeptide(L)'
;MMDIKKELSSEQHTLYIETIPEKKRVINKERNIYEVTPKHKRYRVYIGRFFELKKGLHSVFNGLREATDKDYLELMINSGGGLVNEGQQFYNLMDAKFYKRTISYLDNKGYSIGALL
;
A
#
# COMPACT_ATOMS: atom_id res chain seq x y z
N MET A 1 1.23 16.17 17.52
CA MET A 1 2.35 15.37 16.97
C MET A 1 2.13 15.28 15.46
N MET A 2 3.01 15.88 14.65
CA MET A 2 2.97 15.75 13.20
C MET A 2 3.17 14.28 12.83
N ASP A 3 2.20 13.68 12.13
CA ASP A 3 2.31 12.30 11.65
C ASP A 3 3.46 12.22 10.64
N ILE A 4 4.47 11.41 10.99
CA ILE A 4 5.72 11.26 10.25
C ILE A 4 5.42 10.45 8.98
N LYS A 5 5.56 11.08 7.81
CA LYS A 5 5.65 10.34 6.54
C LYS A 5 6.87 9.44 6.61
N LYS A 6 6.65 8.12 6.59
CA LYS A 6 7.72 7.13 6.57
C LYS A 6 7.94 6.70 5.13
N GLU A 7 9.16 6.88 4.65
CA GLU A 7 9.60 6.42 3.34
C GLU A 7 10.56 5.24 3.51
N LEU A 8 10.32 4.18 2.75
CA LEU A 8 11.20 3.02 2.66
C LEU A 8 11.46 2.75 1.18
N SER A 9 12.69 3.02 0.74
CA SER A 9 13.09 2.81 -0.65
C SER A 9 14.07 1.65 -0.80
N SER A 10 14.04 1.09 -1.99
CA SER A 10 14.92 0.05 -2.52
C SER A 10 15.24 0.43 -3.97
N GLU A 11 16.05 -0.37 -4.68
CA GLU A 11 16.45 -0.04 -6.04
C GLU A 11 15.26 -0.03 -7.02
N GLN A 12 14.28 -0.91 -6.81
CA GLN A 12 13.15 -1.10 -7.71
C GLN A 12 11.79 -0.77 -7.08
N HIS A 13 11.76 -0.50 -5.77
CA HIS A 13 10.53 -0.28 -5.02
C HIS A 13 10.64 0.89 -4.06
N THR A 14 9.57 1.68 -3.95
CA THR A 14 9.46 2.71 -2.91
C THR A 14 8.12 2.61 -2.22
N LEU A 15 8.13 2.58 -0.89
CA LEU A 15 6.94 2.59 -0.06
C LEU A 15 6.84 3.91 0.71
N TYR A 16 5.71 4.58 0.56
CA TYR A 16 5.30 5.70 1.38
C TYR A 16 4.17 5.28 2.31
N ILE A 17 4.29 5.65 3.58
CA ILE A 17 3.25 5.41 4.59
C ILE A 17 2.79 6.77 5.11
N GLU A 18 1.49 7.01 5.00
CA GLU A 18 0.83 8.20 5.48
C GLU A 18 -0.27 7.84 6.46
N THR A 19 -0.28 8.48 7.62
CA THR A 19 -1.35 8.34 8.60
C THR A 19 -2.45 9.34 8.30
N ILE A 20 -3.68 8.84 8.18
CA ILE A 20 -4.89 9.64 7.97
C ILE A 20 -5.60 9.77 9.32
N PRO A 21 -5.80 11.01 9.83
CA PRO A 21 -6.45 11.22 11.10
C PRO A 21 -7.92 10.83 11.06
N GLU A 22 -8.47 10.51 12.24
CA GLU A 22 -9.90 10.27 12.40
C GLU A 22 -10.70 11.50 11.93
N LYS A 23 -11.78 11.25 11.18
CA LYS A 23 -12.72 12.28 10.74
C LYS A 23 -14.09 11.98 11.30
N LYS A 24 -14.75 13.01 11.82
CA LYS A 24 -16.15 12.94 12.27
C LYS A 24 -16.99 13.85 11.40
N ARG A 25 -18.01 13.30 10.76
CA ARG A 25 -18.99 14.05 9.96
C ARG A 25 -20.34 14.01 10.67
N VAL A 26 -20.95 15.17 10.86
CA VAL A 26 -22.28 15.25 11.48
C VAL A 26 -23.31 14.79 10.46
N ILE A 27 -24.09 13.75 10.79
CA ILE A 27 -25.24 13.32 9.98
C ILE A 27 -26.50 14.01 10.50
N ASN A 28 -26.69 14.06 11.82
CA ASN A 28 -27.83 14.72 12.44
C ASN A 28 -27.41 15.37 13.76
N LYS A 29 -27.44 16.71 13.78
CA LYS A 29 -26.99 17.51 14.93
C LYS A 29 -27.96 17.44 16.11
N GLU A 30 -29.27 17.35 15.87
CA GLU A 30 -30.30 17.31 16.91
C GLU A 30 -30.31 15.97 17.65
N ARG A 31 -30.01 14.89 16.93
CA ARG A 31 -29.95 13.53 17.48
C ARG A 31 -28.54 13.10 17.91
N ASN A 32 -27.55 14.00 17.85
CA ASN A 32 -26.14 13.70 18.12
C ASN A 32 -25.59 12.49 17.33
N ILE A 33 -25.98 12.35 16.06
CA ILE A 33 -25.53 11.25 15.20
C ILE A 33 -24.35 11.74 14.34
N TYR A 34 -23.23 11.03 14.47
CA TYR A 34 -21.99 11.29 13.75
C TYR A 34 -21.56 10.05 12.97
N GLU A 35 -21.12 10.26 11.75
CA GLU A 35 -20.31 9.28 11.03
C GLU A 35 -18.86 9.44 11.45
N VAL A 36 -18.23 8.36 11.91
CA VAL A 36 -16.83 8.38 12.32
C VAL A 36 -16.03 7.53 11.35
N THR A 37 -15.10 8.17 10.64
CA THR A 37 -14.04 7.47 9.91
C THR A 37 -12.84 7.34 10.83
N PRO A 38 -12.51 6.13 11.33
CA PRO A 38 -11.43 5.96 12.28
C PRO A 38 -10.07 6.32 11.67
N LYS A 39 -9.11 6.61 12.54
CA LYS A 39 -7.70 6.75 12.16
C LYS A 39 -7.22 5.50 11.42
N HIS A 40 -6.54 5.69 10.29
CA HIS A 40 -6.01 4.62 9.44
C HIS A 40 -4.77 5.09 8.69
N LYS A 41 -4.13 4.22 7.92
CA LYS A 41 -2.95 4.51 7.11
C LYS A 41 -3.21 4.23 5.64
N ARG A 42 -2.59 5.05 4.80
CA ARG A 42 -2.40 4.81 3.38
C ARG A 42 -0.97 4.32 3.15
N TYR A 43 -0.86 3.17 2.49
CA TYR A 43 0.40 2.62 2.00
C TYR A 43 0.44 2.85 0.49
N ARG A 44 1.44 3.57 -0.02
CA ARG A 44 1.64 3.75 -1.47
C ARG A 44 2.94 3.11 -1.90
N VAL A 45 2.85 2.11 -2.77
CA VAL A 45 4.01 1.36 -3.27
C VAL A 45 4.21 1.66 -4.74
N TYR A 46 5.41 2.12 -5.10
CA TYR A 46 5.87 2.23 -6.48
C TYR A 46 6.68 1.01 -6.85
N ILE A 47 6.36 0.38 -7.99
CA ILE A 47 7.07 -0.79 -8.50
C ILE A 47 7.62 -0.50 -9.90
N GLY A 48 8.95 -0.48 -10.00
CA GLY A 48 9.67 -0.39 -11.27
C GLY A 48 9.98 -1.76 -11.89
N ARG A 49 10.28 -2.78 -11.07
CA ARG A 49 10.52 -4.15 -11.52
C ARG A 49 10.45 -5.12 -10.35
N PHE A 50 9.92 -6.33 -10.55
CA PHE A 50 9.95 -7.40 -9.54
C PHE A 50 11.29 -8.13 -9.60
N PHE A 51 12.38 -7.41 -9.38
CA PHE A 51 13.71 -7.98 -9.46
C PHE A 51 14.61 -7.28 -8.44
N GLU A 52 14.46 -7.65 -7.17
CA GLU A 52 15.30 -7.12 -6.11
C GLU A 52 15.71 -8.18 -5.10
N LEU A 53 16.95 -8.64 -5.23
CA LEU A 53 17.57 -9.63 -4.33
C LEU A 53 18.20 -9.00 -3.08
N LYS A 54 18.03 -7.68 -2.88
CA LYS A 54 18.68 -6.91 -1.82
C LYS A 54 17.75 -6.68 -0.62
N LYS A 55 18.34 -6.24 0.49
CA LYS A 55 17.66 -5.99 1.77
C LYS A 55 16.52 -4.95 1.67
N GLY A 56 16.56 -4.03 0.69
CA GLY A 56 15.55 -2.97 0.51
C GLY A 56 14.12 -3.51 0.36
N LEU A 57 13.95 -4.58 -0.41
CA LEU A 57 12.64 -5.24 -0.60
C LEU A 57 12.07 -5.79 0.72
N HIS A 58 12.92 -6.32 1.60
CA HIS A 58 12.48 -6.83 2.90
C HIS A 58 11.93 -5.72 3.79
N SER A 59 12.50 -4.51 3.72
CA SER A 59 12.00 -3.34 4.45
C SER A 59 10.60 -2.94 3.96
N VAL A 60 10.38 -2.95 2.63
CA VAL A 60 9.06 -2.69 2.04
C VAL A 60 8.03 -3.70 2.52
N PHE A 61 8.34 -5.00 2.44
CA PHE A 61 7.44 -6.05 2.92
C PHE A 61 7.16 -5.95 4.42
N ASN A 62 8.17 -5.67 5.24
CA ASN A 62 7.96 -5.51 6.68
C ASN A 62 7.06 -4.31 6.98
N GLY A 63 7.26 -3.17 6.29
CA GLY A 63 6.37 -2.02 6.42
C GLY A 63 4.92 -2.37 6.08
N LEU A 64 4.70 -3.11 4.99
CA LEU A 64 3.36 -3.54 4.58
C LEU A 64 2.73 -4.56 5.55
N ARG A 65 3.53 -5.42 6.20
CA ARG A 65 3.03 -6.39 7.21
C ARG A 65 2.45 -5.72 8.46
N GLU A 66 2.89 -4.50 8.78
CA GLU A 66 2.38 -3.71 9.91
C GLU A 66 0.96 -3.15 9.66
N ALA A 67 0.39 -3.33 8.46
CA ALA A 67 -0.93 -2.84 8.13
C ALA A 67 -2.04 -3.56 8.92
N THR A 68 -3.07 -2.77 9.24
CA THR A 68 -4.30 -3.17 9.93
C THR A 68 -5.46 -3.32 8.94
N ASP A 69 -6.62 -3.73 9.44
CA ASP A 69 -7.86 -3.93 8.69
C ASP A 69 -8.49 -2.63 8.14
N LYS A 70 -8.12 -1.48 8.70
CA LYS A 70 -8.60 -0.14 8.29
C LYS A 70 -7.73 0.53 7.25
N ASP A 71 -6.51 0.03 7.07
CA ASP A 71 -5.53 0.63 6.18
C ASP A 71 -5.84 0.30 4.71
N TYR A 72 -5.23 0.96 3.75
CA TYR A 72 -5.37 0.59 2.35
C TYR A 72 -4.06 0.76 1.58
N LEU A 73 -3.97 0.02 0.47
CA LEU A 73 -2.81 -0.03 -0.39
C LEU A 73 -3.11 0.65 -1.73
N GLU A 74 -2.26 1.56 -2.14
CA GLU A 74 -2.19 2.11 -3.48
C GLU A 74 -0.93 1.56 -4.16
N LEU A 75 -1.13 0.79 -5.23
CA LEU A 75 -0.05 0.18 -6.00
C LEU A 75 0.16 0.97 -7.30
N MET A 76 1.35 1.49 -7.51
CA MET A 76 1.74 2.26 -8.71
C MET A 76 2.68 1.38 -9.55
N ILE A 77 2.20 0.90 -10.69
CA ILE A 77 2.87 -0.11 -11.50
C ILE A 77 3.48 0.55 -12.74
N ASN A 78 4.80 0.52 -12.83
CA ASN A 78 5.57 0.84 -14.03
C ASN A 78 6.62 -0.24 -14.24
N SER A 79 6.16 -1.47 -14.49
CA SER A 79 6.97 -2.69 -14.36
C SER A 79 7.19 -3.43 -15.67
N GLY A 80 8.46 -3.80 -15.90
CA GLY A 80 8.87 -4.74 -16.95
C GLY A 80 8.64 -6.22 -16.61
N GLY A 81 7.96 -6.52 -15.49
CA GLY A 81 7.84 -7.87 -14.94
C GLY A 81 8.99 -8.20 -13.99
N GLY A 82 9.34 -9.48 -13.85
CA GLY A 82 10.45 -9.92 -13.01
C GLY A 82 10.33 -11.35 -12.49
N LEU A 83 10.95 -11.61 -11.35
CA LEU A 83 10.95 -12.89 -10.66
C LEU A 83 9.54 -13.20 -10.13
N VAL A 84 9.01 -14.35 -10.55
CA VAL A 84 7.68 -14.83 -10.14
C VAL A 84 7.58 -14.95 -8.62
N ASN A 85 8.63 -15.44 -7.95
CA ASN A 85 8.63 -15.59 -6.49
C ASN A 85 8.48 -14.26 -5.75
N GLU A 86 9.07 -13.19 -6.27
CA GLU A 86 8.97 -11.86 -5.67
C GLU A 86 7.57 -11.29 -5.85
N GLY A 87 7.02 -11.38 -7.06
CA GLY A 87 5.65 -10.95 -7.29
C GLY A 87 4.62 -11.80 -6.55
N GLN A 88 4.86 -13.10 -6.37
CA GLN A 88 4.01 -13.97 -5.54
C GLN A 88 4.05 -13.55 -4.06
N GLN A 89 5.20 -13.16 -3.53
CA GLN A 89 5.28 -12.62 -2.17
C GLN A 89 4.48 -11.31 -2.03
N PHE A 90 4.58 -10.43 -3.03
CA PHE A 90 3.78 -9.22 -3.10
C PHE A 90 2.28 -9.52 -3.12
N TYR A 91 1.85 -10.40 -4.03
CA TYR A 91 0.46 -10.84 -4.17
C TYR A 91 -0.10 -11.41 -2.87
N ASN A 92 0.62 -12.36 -2.26
CA ASN A 92 0.19 -12.98 -1.00
C ASN A 92 0.05 -11.96 0.12
N LEU A 93 0.94 -10.96 0.15
CA LEU A 93 0.86 -9.90 1.15
C LEU A 93 -0.30 -8.94 0.87
N MET A 94 -0.57 -8.60 -0.39
CA MET A 94 -1.74 -7.82 -0.79
C MET A 94 -3.02 -8.52 -0.39
N ASP A 95 -3.14 -9.82 -0.67
CA ASP A 95 -4.30 -10.62 -0.29
C ASP A 95 -4.43 -10.71 1.24
N ALA A 96 -3.37 -11.06 1.97
CA ALA A 96 -3.44 -11.24 3.42
C ALA A 96 -3.69 -9.94 4.21
N LYS A 97 -3.15 -8.80 3.74
CA LYS A 97 -3.16 -7.53 4.51
C LYS A 97 -4.08 -6.48 3.95
N PHE A 98 -4.46 -6.55 2.68
CA PHE A 98 -5.20 -5.52 1.97
C PHE A 98 -6.29 -6.10 1.06
N TYR A 99 -6.82 -7.29 1.35
CA TYR A 99 -7.95 -7.87 0.63
C TYR A 99 -9.09 -6.87 0.48
N LYS A 100 -9.52 -6.61 -0.77
CA LYS A 100 -10.53 -5.61 -1.15
C LYS A 100 -10.24 -4.16 -0.73
N ARG A 101 -9.02 -3.86 -0.29
CA ARG A 101 -8.53 -2.53 0.13
C ARG A 101 -7.27 -2.13 -0.64
N THR A 102 -7.14 -2.66 -1.85
CA THR A 102 -6.03 -2.36 -2.74
C THR A 102 -6.56 -1.65 -3.97
N ILE A 103 -5.88 -0.58 -4.38
CA ILE A 103 -6.15 0.17 -5.60
C ILE A 103 -4.86 0.13 -6.43
N SER A 104 -4.93 -0.51 -7.61
CA SER A 104 -3.80 -0.59 -8.54
C SER A 104 -3.94 0.47 -9.62
N TYR A 105 -2.83 1.15 -9.91
CA TYR A 105 -2.70 2.14 -10.98
C TYR A 105 -1.61 1.65 -11.91
N LEU A 106 -1.97 1.38 -13.15
CA LEU A 106 -1.02 1.12 -14.23
C LEU A 106 -0.56 2.47 -14.78
N ASP A 107 0.71 2.83 -14.54
CA ASP A 107 1.26 4.13 -14.92
C ASP A 107 1.64 4.16 -16.41
N ASN A 108 2.76 3.52 -16.78
CA ASN A 108 3.21 3.45 -18.18
C ASN A 108 3.18 2.02 -18.76
N LYS A 109 3.59 1.03 -17.97
CA LYS A 109 3.66 -0.38 -18.40
C LYS A 109 3.50 -1.33 -17.23
N GLY A 110 2.97 -2.51 -17.51
CA GLY A 110 2.82 -3.60 -16.56
C GLY A 110 2.92 -4.89 -17.36
N TYR A 111 4.10 -5.50 -17.41
CA TYR A 111 4.32 -6.75 -18.11
C TYR A 111 4.43 -7.91 -17.13
N SER A 112 4.04 -9.11 -17.59
CA SER A 112 4.17 -10.36 -16.82
C SER A 112 3.52 -10.21 -15.43
N ILE A 113 4.25 -10.47 -14.35
CA ILE A 113 3.75 -10.37 -12.98
C ILE A 113 3.26 -8.95 -12.60
N GLY A 114 3.74 -7.92 -13.28
CA GLY A 114 3.22 -6.56 -13.13
C GLY A 114 1.84 -6.34 -13.76
N ALA A 115 1.44 -7.14 -14.75
CA ALA A 115 0.06 -7.13 -15.28
C ALA A 115 -0.90 -8.00 -14.44
N LEU A 116 -0.36 -8.96 -13.66
CA LEU A 116 -1.17 -9.81 -12.79
C LEU A 116 -1.75 -9.03 -11.60
N LEU A 117 -1.02 -8.02 -11.12
CA LEU A 117 -1.29 -7.23 -9.92
C LEU A 117 -2.09 -5.96 -10.23
#